data_AF-A0A9E5WU34-F1
#
_entry.id   AF-A0A9E5WU34-F1
#
_cell.length_a   1.000
_cell.length_b   1.000
_cell.length_c   1.000
_cell.angle_alpha   90.00
_cell.angle_beta   90.00
_cell.angle_gamma   90.00
#
_symmetry.space_group_name_H-M   'P 1'
#
loop_
_entity.id
_entity.type
_entity.pdbx_description
1 polymer ?
#
loop_
_entity_poly.entity_id
_entity_poly.type
_entity_poly.pdbx_seq_one_letter_code
_entity_poly.pdbx_strand_id
1 'polypeptide(L)'
;MAKSIFEGLVISLGVLFALAFAVIVAPPLMASGDTIGALAAGFVNPYATGYSLDAILTGLILIAWIIYERLTLGVKFGWIAIILCFLPGVATAFAFYLVLRTRTRPIQY
;
A
#
# COMPACT_ATOMS: atom_id res chain seq x y z
N MET A 1 -10.34 0.89 16.01
CA MET A 1 -10.00 -0.43 15.45
C MET A 1 -9.09 -1.08 16.47
N ALA A 2 -9.36 -2.31 16.90
CA ALA A 2 -8.47 -3.00 17.82
C ALA A 2 -7.13 -3.29 17.13
N LYS A 3 -6.03 -3.25 17.89
CA LYS A 3 -4.67 -3.52 17.37
C LYS A 3 -4.57 -4.85 16.64
N SER A 4 -5.16 -5.91 17.19
CA SER A 4 -5.19 -7.25 16.59
C SER A 4 -5.90 -7.28 15.23
N ILE A 5 -6.99 -6.53 15.07
CA ILE A 5 -7.72 -6.42 13.80
C ILE A 5 -6.87 -5.70 12.76
N PHE A 6 -6.21 -4.60 13.15
CA PHE A 6 -5.30 -3.87 12.27
C PHE A 6 -4.14 -4.75 11.80
N GLU A 7 -3.46 -5.43 12.73
CA GLU A 7 -2.34 -6.33 12.42
C GLU A 7 -2.78 -7.47 11.51
N GLY A 8 -3.90 -8.14 11.82
CA GLY A 8 -4.44 -9.21 10.98
C GLY A 8 -4.78 -8.74 9.56
N LEU A 9 -5.33 -7.54 9.42
CA LEU A 9 -5.67 -6.98 8.12
C LEU A 9 -4.43 -6.62 7.29
N VAL A 10 -3.42 -5.97 7.88
CA VAL A 10 -2.17 -5.65 7.17
C VAL A 10 -1.40 -6.92 6.79
N ILE A 11 -1.31 -7.90 7.71
CA ILE A 11 -0.65 -9.18 7.46
C ILE A 11 -1.36 -9.92 6.32
N SER A 12 -2.69 -10.02 6.35
CA SER A 12 -3.44 -10.73 5.31
C SER A 12 -3.30 -10.08 3.93
N LEU A 13 -3.32 -8.75 3.85
CA LEU A 13 -3.07 -8.03 2.59
C LEU A 13 -1.64 -8.24 2.07
N GLY A 14 -0.63 -8.24 2.96
CA GLY A 14 0.77 -8.51 2.58
C GLY A 14 0.98 -9.94 2.11
N VAL A 15 0.39 -10.92 2.80
CA VAL A 15 0.43 -12.33 2.38
C VAL A 15 -0.27 -12.51 1.04
N LEU A 16 -1.44 -11.89 0.86
CA LEU A 16 -2.18 -11.92 -0.42
C LEU A 16 -1.32 -11.37 -1.57
N PHE A 17 -0.65 -10.24 -1.37
CA PHE A 17 0.27 -9.69 -2.37
C PHE A 17 1.40 -10.68 -2.70
N ALA A 18 2.07 -11.22 -1.68
CA ALA A 18 3.18 -12.15 -1.87
C ALA A 18 2.78 -13.41 -2.66
N LEU A 19 1.61 -13.98 -2.34
CA LEU A 19 1.06 -15.12 -3.08
C LEU A 19 0.71 -14.75 -4.52
N ALA A 20 0.07 -13.61 -4.74
CA ALA A 20 -0.28 -13.16 -6.08
C ALA A 20 0.98 -12.86 -6.92
N PHE A 21 2.01 -12.26 -6.33
CA PHE A 21 3.31 -12.07 -6.98
C PHE A 21 3.94 -13.39 -7.39
N ALA A 22 3.93 -14.39 -6.50
CA ALA A 22 4.48 -15.72 -6.76
C ALA A 22 3.75 -16.48 -7.88
N VAL A 23 2.47 -16.18 -8.12
CA VAL A 23 1.66 -16.84 -9.16
C VAL A 23 1.65 -16.07 -10.48
N ILE A 24 1.66 -14.73 -10.44
CA ILE A 24 1.46 -13.88 -11.62
C ILE A 24 2.79 -13.40 -12.19
N VAL A 25 3.72 -12.97 -11.33
CA VAL A 25 4.95 -12.29 -11.74
C VAL A 25 6.16 -13.23 -11.73
N ALA A 26 6.24 -14.14 -10.74
CA ALA A 26 7.41 -15.02 -10.62
C ALA A 26 7.56 -16.02 -11.78
N PRO A 27 6.52 -16.72 -12.27
CA PRO A 27 6.69 -17.68 -13.37
C PRO A 27 7.27 -17.09 -14.67
N PRO A 28 6.75 -15.98 -15.22
CA PRO A 28 7.30 -15.38 -16.44
C PRO A 28 8.71 -14.82 -16.22
N LEU A 29 9.01 -14.32 -15.02
CA LEU A 29 10.34 -13.83 -14.67
C LEU A 29 11.38 -14.96 -14.64
N MET A 30 11.01 -16.10 -14.04
CA MET A 30 11.86 -17.29 -13.99
C MET A 30 12.04 -17.92 -15.38
N ALA A 31 11.02 -17.86 -16.23
CA ALA A 31 11.09 -18.38 -17.59
C ALA A 31 11.97 -17.53 -18.52
N SER A 32 11.92 -16.20 -18.40
CA SER A 32 12.77 -15.32 -19.20
C SER A 32 14.22 -15.27 -18.69
N GLY A 33 14.41 -15.34 -17.36
CA GLY A 33 15.72 -15.11 -16.72
C GLY A 33 16.24 -13.68 -16.86
N ASP A 34 15.48 -12.79 -17.49
CA ASP A 34 15.86 -11.41 -17.79
C ASP A 34 15.09 -10.45 -16.86
N THR A 35 15.77 -10.04 -15.80
CA THR A 35 15.22 -9.12 -14.78
C THR A 35 15.13 -7.69 -15.29
N ILE A 36 16.04 -7.26 -16.17
CA ILE A 36 16.05 -5.91 -16.72
C ILE A 36 14.94 -5.78 -17.77
N GLY A 37 14.78 -6.79 -18.64
CA GLY A 37 13.69 -6.88 -19.58
C GLY A 37 12.33 -6.96 -18.90
N ALA A 38 12.19 -7.72 -17.80
CA ALA A 38 10.96 -7.78 -17.02
C ALA A 38 10.58 -6.42 -16.40
N LEU A 39 11.58 -5.67 -15.92
CA LEU A 39 11.37 -4.32 -15.41
C LEU A 39 10.91 -3.35 -16.52
N ALA A 40 11.57 -3.39 -17.68
CA ALA A 40 11.19 -2.60 -18.85
C ALA A 40 9.80 -2.98 -19.39
N ALA A 41 9.43 -4.25 -19.26
CA ALA A 41 8.12 -4.78 -19.60
C ALA A 41 7.05 -4.53 -18.53
N GLY A 42 7.30 -3.65 -17.55
CA GLY A 42 6.36 -3.34 -16.48
C GLY A 42 4.99 -2.82 -16.93
N PHE A 43 4.87 -2.38 -18.18
CA PHE A 43 3.60 -1.96 -18.81
C PHE A 43 2.95 -3.05 -19.69
N VAL A 44 3.58 -4.22 -19.76
CA VAL A 44 3.11 -5.39 -20.51
C VAL A 44 2.59 -6.43 -19.51
N ASN A 45 1.48 -7.08 -19.83
CA ASN A 45 0.94 -8.19 -19.05
C ASN A 45 1.95 -9.36 -19.10
N PRO A 46 2.40 -9.93 -17.97
CA PRO A 46 1.81 -9.90 -16.61
C PRO A 46 2.44 -8.99 -15.56
N TYR A 47 3.53 -8.29 -15.87
CA TYR A 47 4.20 -7.40 -14.93
C TYR A 47 3.33 -6.19 -14.55
N ALA A 48 2.56 -5.64 -15.50
CA ALA A 48 1.60 -4.56 -15.25
C ALA A 48 0.52 -4.95 -14.23
N THR A 49 0.08 -6.20 -14.23
CA THR A 49 -0.87 -6.73 -13.24
C THR A 49 -0.24 -6.76 -11.86
N GLY A 50 1.01 -7.21 -11.75
CA GLY A 50 1.77 -7.19 -10.50
C GLY A 50 1.89 -5.78 -9.90
N TYR A 51 2.30 -4.79 -10.70
CA TYR A 51 2.41 -3.39 -10.25
C TYR A 51 1.06 -2.78 -9.87
N SER A 52 -0.01 -3.08 -10.62
CA SER A 52 -1.35 -2.59 -10.30
C SER A 52 -1.85 -3.17 -8.98
N LEU A 53 -1.64 -4.47 -8.76
CA LEU A 53 -1.99 -5.15 -7.52
C LEU A 53 -1.21 -4.59 -6.33
N ASP A 54 0.10 -4.36 -6.49
CA ASP A 54 0.93 -3.71 -5.47
C ASP A 54 0.39 -2.34 -5.07
N ALA A 55 0.10 -1.49 -6.06
CA ALA A 55 -0.46 -0.16 -5.83
C ALA A 55 -1.80 -0.23 -5.07
N ILE A 56 -2.71 -1.12 -5.48
CA ILE A 56 -4.02 -1.28 -4.82
C ILE A 56 -3.84 -1.77 -3.38
N LEU A 57 -3.08 -2.84 -3.15
CA LEU A 57 -2.93 -3.44 -1.83
C LEU A 57 -2.18 -2.52 -0.87
N THR A 58 -1.13 -1.83 -1.34
CA THR A 58 -0.45 -0.79 -0.57
C THR A 58 -1.39 0.38 -0.23
N GLY A 59 -2.26 0.77 -1.16
CA GLY A 59 -3.32 1.75 -0.91
C GLY A 59 -4.29 1.31 0.19
N LEU A 60 -4.73 0.05 0.18
CA LEU A 60 -5.60 -0.51 1.22
C LEU A 60 -4.90 -0.57 2.59
N ILE A 61 -3.62 -0.96 2.63
CA ILE A 61 -2.81 -0.95 3.85
C ILE A 61 -2.69 0.48 4.40
N LEU A 62 -2.43 1.46 3.53
CA LEU A 62 -2.37 2.86 3.93
C LEU A 62 -3.71 3.36 4.49
N ILE A 63 -4.83 3.03 3.84
CA ILE A 63 -6.17 3.38 4.33
C ILE A 63 -6.43 2.76 5.71
N ALA A 64 -6.09 1.49 5.89
CA ALA A 64 -6.21 0.81 7.18
C ALA A 64 -5.36 1.48 8.26
N TRP A 65 -4.13 1.90 7.92
CA TRP A 65 -3.24 2.61 8.83
C TRP A 65 -3.82 3.98 9.23
N ILE A 66 -4.33 4.76 8.27
CA ILE A 66 -4.98 6.05 8.51
C ILE A 66 -6.16 5.88 9.46
N ILE A 67 -7.01 4.87 9.25
CA ILE A 67 -8.18 4.60 10.09
C ILE A 67 -7.74 4.19 11.50
N TYR A 68 -6.73 3.32 11.62
CA TYR A 68 -6.20 2.90 12.91
C TYR A 68 -5.64 4.09 13.70
N GLU A 69 -4.74 4.88 13.12
CA GLU A 69 -4.13 6.03 13.78
C GLU A 69 -5.13 7.14 14.10
N ARG A 70 -6.17 7.35 13.26
CA ARG A 70 -7.24 8.29 13.59
C ARG A 70 -7.96 7.89 14.88
N LEU A 71 -8.19 6.59 15.08
CA LEU A 71 -8.93 6.07 16.24
C LEU A 71 -8.06 5.99 17.50
N THR A 72 -6.74 5.84 17.37
CA THR A 72 -5.83 5.71 18.53
C THR A 72 -5.15 7.02 18.92
N LEU A 73 -4.78 7.86 17.95
CA LEU A 73 -3.99 9.08 18.17
C LEU A 73 -4.78 10.37 17.87
N GLY A 74 -6.00 10.26 17.34
CA GLY A 74 -6.84 11.42 17.06
C GLY A 74 -6.32 12.31 15.92
N VAL A 75 -5.52 11.76 14.98
CA VAL A 75 -4.95 12.51 13.85
C VAL A 75 -6.08 13.16 13.02
N LYS A 76 -6.10 14.49 13.00
CA LYS A 76 -7.08 15.28 12.24
C LYS A 76 -6.68 15.33 10.76
N PHE A 77 -7.65 15.37 9.85
CA PHE A 77 -7.47 15.48 8.38
C PHE A 77 -6.88 14.27 7.64
N GLY A 78 -6.64 13.13 8.30
CA GLY A 78 -6.15 11.92 7.63
C GLY A 78 -7.03 11.40 6.48
N TRP A 79 -8.32 11.74 6.47
CA TRP A 79 -9.25 11.38 5.39
C TRP A 79 -8.88 11.97 4.03
N ILE A 80 -8.13 13.08 3.97
CA ILE A 80 -7.66 13.67 2.71
C ILE A 80 -6.68 12.71 2.02
N ALA A 81 -5.84 12.01 2.79
CA ALA A 81 -4.93 11.00 2.25
C ALA A 81 -5.68 9.84 1.57
N ILE A 82 -6.86 9.46 2.10
CA ILE A 82 -7.70 8.42 1.48
C ILE A 82 -8.15 8.83 0.09
N ILE A 83 -8.58 10.09 -0.09
CA ILE A 83 -8.98 10.61 -1.41
C ILE A 83 -7.77 10.67 -2.36
N LEU A 84 -6.60 11.07 -1.85
CA LEU A 84 -5.36 11.11 -2.62
C LEU A 84 -4.94 9.73 -3.13
N CYS A 85 -5.28 8.62 -2.44
CA CYS A 85 -4.99 7.27 -2.94
C CYS A 85 -5.65 6.99 -4.28
N PHE A 86 -6.83 7.57 -4.55
CA PHE A 86 -7.62 7.28 -5.74
C PHE A 86 -7.42 8.27 -6.89
N LEU A 87 -7.11 9.55 -6.60
CA LEU A 87 -7.03 10.60 -7.63
C LEU A 87 -5.61 10.69 -8.25
N PRO A 88 -4.57 11.17 -7.53
CA PRO A 88 -3.19 11.14 -8.02
C PRO A 88 -2.45 9.82 -7.78
N GLY A 89 -2.79 9.06 -6.73
CA GLY A 89 -2.23 7.74 -6.44
C GLY A 89 -1.60 7.61 -5.06
N VAL A 90 -1.31 6.37 -4.68
CA VAL A 90 -0.90 5.98 -3.31
C VAL A 90 0.37 6.66 -2.84
N ALA A 91 1.35 6.90 -3.72
CA ALA A 91 2.60 7.58 -3.34
C ALA A 91 2.35 9.00 -2.81
N THR A 92 1.46 9.75 -3.47
CA THR A 92 1.12 11.12 -3.04
C THR A 92 0.30 11.13 -1.75
N ALA A 93 -0.62 10.17 -1.59
CA ALA A 93 -1.35 9.97 -0.35
C ALA A 93 -0.43 9.66 0.82
N PHE A 94 0.53 8.76 0.59
CA PHE A 94 1.52 8.36 1.58
C PHE A 94 2.41 9.53 1.99
N ALA A 95 2.95 10.27 1.01
CA ALA A 95 3.77 11.46 1.28
C ALA A 95 3.00 12.52 2.07
N PHE A 96 1.77 12.83 1.65
CA PHE A 96 0.90 13.75 2.37
C PHE A 96 0.64 13.28 3.81
N TYR A 97 0.32 12.00 3.99
CA TYR A 97 0.01 11.46 5.31
C TYR A 97 1.24 11.47 6.24
N LEU A 98 2.43 11.16 5.73
CA LEU A 98 3.68 11.28 6.49
C LEU A 98 3.93 12.71 6.96
N VAL A 99 3.76 13.70 6.08
CA VAL A 99 3.92 15.13 6.45
C VAL A 99 2.86 15.56 7.45
N LEU A 100 1.61 15.13 7.29
CA LEU A 100 0.54 15.40 8.26
C LEU A 100 0.88 14.81 9.64
N ARG A 101 1.35 13.57 9.68
CA ARG A 101 1.71 12.85 10.90
C ARG A 101 2.86 13.53 11.64
N THR A 102 3.91 13.95 10.95
CA THR A 102 5.04 14.66 11.57
C THR A 102 4.65 16.00 12.18
N ARG A 103 3.59 16.64 11.69
CA ARG A 103 3.06 17.91 12.21
C ARG A 103 2.01 17.71 13.31
N THR A 104 1.44 16.51 13.42
CA THR A 104 0.45 16.20 14.44
C THR A 104 1.18 15.77 15.72
N ARG A 105 1.29 16.68 16.68
CA ARG A 105 1.85 16.35 18.01
C ARG A 105 0.96 15.29 18.67
N PRO A 106 1.53 14.23 19.29
CA PRO A 106 0.73 13.32 20.11
C PRO A 106 0.05 14.14 21.20
N ILE A 107 -1.24 13.89 21.42
CA ILE A 107 -1.97 14.45 22.55
C ILE A 107 -1.27 13.91 23.79
N GLN A 108 -0.48 14.74 24.47
CA GLN A 108 0.05 14.40 25.78
C GLN A 108 -1.13 14.44 26.75
N TYR A 109 -1.53 13.27 27.22
CA TYR A 109 -2.41 13.11 28.37
C TYR A 109 -1.59 13.22 29.65
#